data_AF-A0A661C635-F1
#
_entry.id   AF-A0A661C635-F1
#
_cell.length_a   1.000
_cell.length_b   1.000
_cell.length_c   1.000
_cell.angle_alpha   90.00
_cell.angle_beta   90.00
_cell.angle_gamma   90.00
#
_symmetry.space_group_name_H-M   'P 1'
#
loop_
_entity.id
_entity.type
_entity.pdbx_description
1 polymer ?
#
loop_
_entity_poly.entity_id
_entity_poly.type
_entity_poly.pdbx_seq_one_letter_code
_entity_poly.pdbx_strand_id
1 'polypeptide(L)'
;MSSTKITTILFLFFISFTCYAGDTMWKQSQRFEEKGDYEQAASAIEHAASTDNEYAVLRYAYLKYKQGEYNDSIEYYNKAIKLNAKSLDAKLGITLPYIAQGRWRQVKVYTRQVLTKSDWDYTAHERCNPSQT
;
A
#
# COMPACT_ATOMS: atom_id res chain seq x y z
N MET A 1 0.05 -8.26 -76.59
CA MET A 1 -0.48 -9.26 -75.62
C MET A 1 0.74 -9.84 -74.91
N SER A 2 0.96 -9.79 -73.60
CA SER A 2 0.15 -9.46 -72.43
C SER A 2 1.08 -8.87 -71.36
N SER A 3 0.62 -7.82 -70.69
CA SER A 3 1.21 -7.22 -69.49
C SER A 3 0.68 -7.95 -68.27
N THR A 4 1.53 -8.37 -67.33
CA THR A 4 1.11 -8.46 -65.93
C THR A 4 2.31 -8.36 -64.98
N LYS A 5 2.41 -7.18 -64.33
CA LYS A 5 3.19 -6.94 -63.12
C LYS A 5 2.37 -7.46 -61.95
N ILE A 6 2.84 -8.42 -61.14
CA ILE A 6 2.26 -8.72 -59.81
C ILE A 6 3.40 -9.16 -58.86
N THR A 7 4.08 -8.21 -58.22
CA THR A 7 3.87 -7.79 -56.82
C THR A 7 4.54 -8.72 -55.81
N THR A 8 5.70 -8.26 -55.34
CA THR A 8 6.48 -8.71 -54.19
C THR A 8 5.59 -8.95 -52.97
N ILE A 9 5.51 -10.21 -52.50
CA ILE A 9 4.88 -10.52 -51.21
C ILE A 9 5.91 -10.22 -50.11
N LEU A 10 5.89 -8.99 -49.62
CA LEU A 10 6.56 -8.58 -48.40
C LEU A 10 5.73 -9.07 -47.21
N PHE A 11 6.12 -10.19 -46.61
CA PHE A 11 5.50 -10.71 -45.39
C PHE A 11 5.95 -9.83 -44.20
N LEU A 12 5.36 -8.64 -44.06
CA LEU A 12 5.46 -7.81 -42.87
C LEU A 12 4.68 -8.50 -41.75
N PHE A 13 5.36 -9.37 -41.02
CA PHE A 13 4.89 -9.89 -39.75
C PHE A 13 4.92 -8.73 -38.74
N PHE A 14 3.86 -7.91 -38.75
CA PHE A 14 3.60 -6.95 -37.68
C PHE A 14 3.31 -7.77 -36.43
N ILE A 15 4.36 -8.10 -35.67
CA ILE A 15 4.20 -8.51 -34.28
C ILE A 15 3.66 -7.28 -33.59
N SER A 16 2.34 -7.22 -33.49
CA SER A 16 1.68 -6.35 -32.54
C SER A 16 2.12 -6.87 -31.18
N PHE A 17 3.22 -6.33 -30.66
CA PHE A 17 3.52 -6.40 -29.24
C PHE A 17 2.43 -5.55 -28.58
N THR A 18 1.25 -6.14 -28.40
CA THR A 18 0.32 -5.64 -27.41
C THR A 18 1.06 -5.75 -26.09
N CYS A 19 1.64 -4.63 -25.65
CA CYS A 19 2.05 -4.48 -24.28
C CYS A 19 0.77 -4.63 -23.47
N TYR A 20 0.49 -5.85 -23.01
CA TYR A 20 -0.45 -6.07 -21.94
C TYR A 20 0.20 -5.35 -20.76
N ALA A 21 -0.18 -4.10 -20.53
CA ALA A 21 0.03 -3.45 -19.26
C ALA A 21 -0.86 -4.21 -18.26
N GLY A 22 -0.41 -5.41 -17.88
CA GLY A 22 -1.12 -6.29 -16.97
C GLY A 22 -1.48 -5.50 -15.72
N ASP A 23 -2.72 -5.63 -15.28
CA ASP A 23 -3.16 -5.00 -14.04
C ASP A 23 -2.27 -5.55 -12.92
N THR A 24 -1.42 -4.69 -12.35
CA THR A 24 -0.53 -5.12 -11.28
C THR A 24 -1.36 -5.27 -10.01
N MET A 25 -0.93 -6.14 -9.09
CA MET A 25 -1.56 -6.25 -7.76
C MET A 25 -1.78 -4.88 -7.09
N TRP A 26 -0.86 -3.94 -7.32
CA TRP A 26 -0.92 -2.57 -6.79
C TRP A 26 -2.04 -1.76 -7.41
N LYS A 27 -2.15 -1.77 -8.74
CA LYS A 27 -3.21 -1.05 -9.46
C LYS A 27 -4.58 -1.65 -9.17
N GLN A 28 -4.68 -2.98 -9.14
CA GLN A 28 -5.91 -3.67 -8.78
C GLN A 28 -6.35 -3.33 -7.36
N SER A 29 -5.43 -3.40 -6.39
CA SER A 29 -5.74 -3.07 -4.99
C SER A 29 -6.15 -1.61 -4.82
N GLN A 30 -5.46 -0.69 -5.48
CA GLN A 30 -5.81 0.73 -5.46
C GLN A 30 -7.22 0.98 -6.05
N ARG A 31 -7.57 0.32 -7.16
CA ARG A 31 -8.90 0.45 -7.77
C ARG A 31 -10.03 -0.04 -6.86
N PHE A 32 -9.79 -1.09 -6.08
CA PHE A 32 -10.75 -1.56 -5.08
C PHE A 32 -10.84 -0.59 -3.90
N GLU A 33 -9.70 -0.08 -3.43
CA GLU A 33 -9.63 0.90 -2.35
C GLU A 33 -10.38 2.21 -2.71
N GLU A 34 -10.23 2.71 -3.94
CA GLU A 34 -10.94 3.89 -4.47
C GLU A 34 -12.46 3.70 -4.49
N LYS A 35 -12.93 2.46 -4.59
CA LYS A 35 -14.35 2.09 -4.51
C LYS A 35 -14.82 1.85 -3.07
N GLY A 36 -13.92 1.91 -2.09
CA GLY A 36 -14.19 1.55 -0.70
C GLY A 36 -14.26 0.04 -0.44
N ASP A 37 -13.92 -0.79 -1.44
CA ASP A 37 -13.88 -2.24 -1.30
C ASP A 37 -12.53 -2.67 -0.71
N TYR A 38 -12.38 -2.45 0.60
CA TYR A 38 -11.12 -2.70 1.28
C TYR A 38 -10.77 -4.19 1.38
N GLU A 39 -11.76 -5.07 1.36
CA GLU A 39 -11.56 -6.53 1.39
C GLU A 39 -10.88 -7.00 0.11
N GLN A 40 -11.43 -6.62 -1.06
CA GLN A 40 -10.82 -6.97 -2.34
C GLN A 40 -9.48 -6.24 -2.54
N ALA A 41 -9.35 -5.02 -2.03
CA ALA A 41 -8.06 -4.33 -2.01
C ALA A 41 -7.01 -5.14 -1.26
N ALA A 42 -7.33 -5.65 -0.06
CA ALA A 42 -6.37 -6.41 0.75
C ALA A 42 -6.03 -7.75 0.10
N SER A 43 -7.04 -8.46 -0.42
CA SER A 43 -6.87 -9.73 -1.15
C SER A 43 -5.88 -9.59 -2.31
N ALA A 44 -5.98 -8.51 -3.10
CA ALA A 44 -5.10 -8.28 -4.24
C ALA A 44 -3.60 -8.21 -3.88
N ILE A 45 -3.25 -7.77 -2.65
CA ILE A 45 -1.85 -7.65 -2.20
C ILE A 45 -1.47 -8.64 -1.09
N GLU A 46 -2.37 -9.53 -0.68
CA GLU A 46 -2.18 -10.43 0.47
C GLU A 46 -0.94 -11.31 0.32
N HIS A 47 -0.75 -11.89 -0.87
CA HIS A 47 0.43 -12.72 -1.14
C HIS A 47 1.73 -11.91 -1.03
N ALA A 48 1.75 -10.66 -1.47
CA ALA A 48 2.92 -9.81 -1.30
C ALA A 48 3.15 -9.48 0.18
N ALA A 49 2.09 -9.25 0.95
CA ALA A 49 2.16 -8.97 2.39
C ALA A 49 2.54 -10.20 3.25
N SER A 50 2.33 -11.42 2.75
CA SER A 50 2.80 -12.64 3.43
C SER A 50 4.32 -12.83 3.33
N THR A 51 4.97 -12.20 2.34
CA THR A 51 6.44 -12.14 2.22
C THR A 51 7.07 -11.08 3.14
N ASP A 52 8.40 -10.94 3.07
CA ASP A 52 9.18 -9.89 3.77
C ASP A 52 9.24 -8.56 2.99
N ASN A 53 8.27 -8.31 2.09
CA ASN A 53 8.14 -7.02 1.42
C ASN A 53 7.50 -5.97 2.36
N GLU A 54 8.32 -5.10 2.93
CA GLU A 54 7.88 -4.06 3.88
C GLU A 54 6.72 -3.22 3.34
N TYR A 55 6.82 -2.76 2.09
CA TYR A 55 5.80 -1.91 1.47
C TYR A 55 4.45 -2.64 1.36
N ALA A 56 4.46 -3.91 0.95
CA ALA A 56 3.26 -4.73 0.89
C ALA A 56 2.62 -4.92 2.27
N VAL A 57 3.45 -5.23 3.28
CA VAL A 57 3.02 -5.41 4.67
C VAL A 57 2.38 -4.14 5.22
N LEU A 58 3.00 -2.98 4.99
CA LEU A 58 2.47 -1.68 5.43
C LEU A 58 1.13 -1.37 4.77
N ARG A 59 1.04 -1.58 3.45
CA ARG A 59 -0.20 -1.32 2.69
C ARG A 59 -1.33 -2.27 3.12
N TYR A 60 -1.03 -3.54 3.38
CA TYR A 60 -2.01 -4.50 3.90
C TYR A 60 -2.48 -4.11 5.32
N ALA A 61 -1.57 -3.69 6.20
CA ALA A 61 -1.92 -3.20 7.54
C ALA A 61 -2.90 -2.01 7.49
N TYR A 62 -2.67 -1.07 6.57
CA TYR A 62 -3.56 0.06 6.35
C TYR A 62 -4.95 -0.38 5.86
N LEU A 63 -5.02 -1.31 4.90
CA LEU A 63 -6.30 -1.82 4.41
C LEU A 63 -7.07 -2.58 5.51
N LYS A 64 -6.39 -3.32 6.37
CA LYS A 64 -6.98 -3.93 7.56
C LYS A 64 -7.56 -2.90 8.52
N TYR A 65 -6.88 -1.78 8.73
CA TYR A 65 -7.44 -0.65 9.47
C TYR A 65 -8.71 -0.09 8.80
N LYS A 66 -8.71 0.06 7.47
CA LYS A 66 -9.86 0.53 6.70
C LYS A 66 -11.06 -0.44 6.74
N GLN A 67 -10.81 -1.73 6.94
CA GLN A 67 -11.84 -2.76 7.17
C GLN A 67 -12.41 -2.73 8.61
N GLY A 68 -11.81 -1.97 9.54
CA GLY A 68 -12.15 -2.03 10.96
C GLY A 68 -11.46 -3.15 11.74
N GLU A 69 -10.60 -3.92 11.08
CA GLU A 69 -9.84 -5.04 11.64
C GLU A 69 -8.60 -4.51 12.36
N TYR A 70 -8.81 -3.80 13.48
CA TYR A 70 -7.76 -3.04 14.14
C TYR A 70 -6.65 -3.90 14.74
N ASN A 71 -6.96 -5.10 15.25
CA ASN A 71 -5.95 -5.99 15.82
C ASN A 71 -5.03 -6.55 14.73
N ASP A 72 -5.60 -6.99 13.61
CA ASP A 72 -4.84 -7.48 12.44
C ASP A 72 -3.99 -6.35 11.85
N SER A 73 -4.56 -5.15 11.74
CA SER A 73 -3.80 -3.96 11.35
C SER A 73 -2.57 -3.74 12.25
N ILE A 74 -2.73 -3.83 13.57
CA ILE A 74 -1.63 -3.70 14.54
C ILE A 74 -0.59 -4.81 14.34
N GLU A 75 -1.01 -6.04 14.09
CA GLU A 75 -0.10 -7.16 13.83
C GLU A 75 0.78 -6.91 12.60
N TYR A 76 0.17 -6.53 11.47
CA TYR A 76 0.92 -6.27 10.24
C TYR A 76 1.79 -5.01 10.33
N TYR A 77 1.34 -3.95 11.00
CA TYR A 77 2.21 -2.81 11.26
C TYR A 77 3.41 -3.19 12.15
N ASN A 78 3.22 -4.04 13.16
CA ASN A 78 4.35 -4.56 13.94
C ASN A 78 5.28 -5.43 13.09
N LYS A 79 4.76 -6.22 12.14
CA LYS A 79 5.57 -6.94 11.15
C LYS A 79 6.40 -5.95 10.32
N ALA A 80 5.81 -4.88 9.79
CA ALA A 80 6.54 -3.85 9.05
C ALA A 80 7.65 -3.19 9.89
N ILE A 81 7.38 -2.88 11.16
CA ILE A 81 8.38 -2.32 12.09
C ILE A 81 9.52 -3.32 12.36
N LYS A 82 9.23 -4.64 12.40
CA LYS A 82 10.27 -5.67 12.54
C LYS A 82 11.15 -5.77 11.29
N LEU A 83 10.55 -5.70 10.10
CA LEU A 83 11.26 -5.70 8.82
C LEU A 83 12.15 -4.44 8.68
N ASN A 84 11.63 -3.29 9.11
CA ASN A 84 12.36 -2.03 9.09
C ASN A 84 12.09 -1.19 10.34
N ALA A 85 12.98 -1.33 11.33
CA ALA A 85 12.89 -0.61 12.60
C ALA A 85 13.02 0.92 12.47
N LYS A 86 13.50 1.42 11.31
CA LYS A 86 13.63 2.85 11.02
C LYS A 86 12.43 3.43 10.26
N SER A 87 11.48 2.60 9.84
CA SER A 87 10.29 3.01 9.10
C SER A 87 9.44 3.98 9.92
N LEU A 88 9.45 5.26 9.56
CA LEU A 88 8.58 6.26 10.15
C LEU A 88 7.13 6.02 9.73
N ASP A 89 6.92 5.61 8.48
CA ASP A 89 5.59 5.30 7.94
C ASP A 89 4.92 4.16 8.70
N ALA A 90 5.64 3.09 9.05
CA ALA A 90 5.07 2.00 9.84
C ALA A 90 4.73 2.43 11.27
N LYS A 91 5.60 3.23 11.91
CA LYS A 91 5.37 3.76 13.27
C LYS A 91 4.26 4.80 13.31
N LEU A 92 4.12 5.61 12.26
CA LEU A 92 3.01 6.55 12.16
C LEU A 92 1.73 5.80 11.78
N GLY A 93 1.80 4.84 10.87
CA GLY A 93 0.68 4.01 10.43
C GLY A 93 0.02 3.25 11.57
N ILE A 94 0.80 2.60 12.45
CA ILE A 94 0.26 1.85 13.59
C ILE A 94 -0.55 2.71 14.57
N THR A 95 -0.37 4.04 14.56
CA THR A 95 -1.19 4.93 15.39
C THR A 95 -2.65 4.92 14.96
N LEU A 96 -2.98 4.65 13.69
CA LEU A 96 -4.34 4.63 13.16
C LEU A 96 -5.24 3.62 13.90
N PRO A 97 -4.94 2.31 13.95
CA PRO A 97 -5.75 1.36 14.70
C PRO A 97 -5.71 1.61 16.21
N TYR A 98 -4.62 2.14 16.77
CA TYR A 98 -4.61 2.53 18.19
C TYR A 98 -5.55 3.69 18.49
N ILE A 99 -5.64 4.70 17.62
CA ILE A 99 -6.58 5.82 17.74
C ILE A 99 -8.01 5.28 17.67
N ALA A 100 -8.33 4.44 16.69
CA ALA A 100 -9.66 3.85 16.55
C ALA A 100 -10.08 3.01 17.76
N GLN A 101 -9.13 2.41 18.48
CA GLN A 101 -9.36 1.67 19.72
C GLN A 101 -9.27 2.54 20.99
N GLY A 102 -9.03 3.85 20.89
CA GLY A 102 -8.84 4.74 22.06
C GLY A 102 -7.57 4.47 22.88
N ARG A 103 -6.58 3.78 22.30
CA ARG A 103 -5.35 3.32 22.96
C ARG A 103 -4.26 4.40 22.93
N TRP A 104 -4.57 5.54 23.55
CA TRP A 104 -3.74 6.77 23.52
C TRP A 104 -2.33 6.61 24.11
N ARG A 105 -2.13 5.66 25.02
CA ARG A 105 -0.79 5.37 25.56
C ARG A 105 0.15 4.90 24.45
N GLN A 106 -0.31 3.99 23.59
CA GLN A 106 0.44 3.47 22.47
C GLN A 106 0.64 4.54 21.39
N VAL A 107 -0.40 5.32 21.08
CA VAL A 107 -0.29 6.46 20.15
C VAL A 107 0.88 7.37 20.54
N LYS A 108 0.92 7.83 21.80
CA LYS A 108 2.01 8.67 22.32
C LYS A 108 3.38 8.02 22.25
N VAL A 109 3.47 6.70 22.41
CA VAL A 109 4.76 5.98 22.30
C VAL A 109 5.28 6.04 20.87
N TYR A 110 4.44 5.72 19.89
CA TYR A 110 4.88 5.67 18.49
C TYR A 110 5.07 7.06 17.88
N THR A 111 4.20 8.03 18.18
CA THR A 111 4.39 9.42 17.71
C THR A 111 5.69 10.02 18.26
N ARG A 112 6.04 9.79 19.54
CA ARG A 112 7.33 10.24 20.08
C ARG A 112 8.54 9.61 19.39
N GLN A 113 8.45 8.34 19.01
CA GLN A 113 9.52 7.70 18.24
C GLN A 113 9.69 8.34 16.87
N VAL A 114 8.59 8.74 16.22
CA VAL A 114 8.62 9.48 14.95
C VAL A 114 9.23 10.86 15.16
N LEU A 115 8.73 11.62 16.14
CA LEU A 115 9.20 12.98 16.44
C LEU A 115 10.69 13.00 16.78
N THR A 116 11.20 12.04 17.56
CA THR A 116 12.64 11.93 17.87
C THR A 116 13.53 11.79 16.62
N LYS A 117 12.98 11.34 15.49
CA LYS A 117 13.68 11.21 14.20
C LYS A 117 13.34 12.32 13.22
N SER A 118 12.14 12.88 13.33
CA SER A 118 11.61 13.93 12.48
C SER A 118 10.79 14.88 13.36
N ASP A 119 11.45 15.86 13.96
CA ASP A 119 10.81 16.82 14.89
C ASP A 119 9.73 17.69 14.21
N TRP A 120 9.71 17.71 12.88
CA TRP A 120 8.82 18.51 12.03
C TRP A 120 7.71 17.67 11.39
N ASP A 121 7.56 16.40 11.78
CA ASP A 121 6.47 15.54 11.31
C ASP A 121 5.11 16.06 11.81
N TYR A 122 4.39 16.74 10.92
CA TYR A 122 3.08 17.35 11.20
C TYR A 122 2.07 16.33 11.75
N THR A 123 1.98 15.16 11.12
CA THR A 123 0.99 14.14 11.47
C THR A 123 1.27 13.55 12.85
N ALA A 124 2.55 13.37 13.19
CA ALA A 124 2.95 12.89 14.51
C ALA A 124 2.60 13.90 15.61
N HIS A 125 2.77 15.21 15.36
CA HIS A 125 2.35 16.26 16.30
C HIS A 125 0.84 16.26 16.52
N GLU A 126 0.06 16.24 15.44
CA GLU A 126 -1.41 16.20 15.49
C GLU A 126 -1.90 15.01 16.33
N ARG A 127 -1.36 13.81 16.07
CA ARG A 127 -1.80 12.58 16.75
C ARG A 127 -1.27 12.44 18.18
N CYS A 128 -0.18 13.13 18.54
CA CYS A 128 0.41 13.01 19.87
C CYS A 128 -0.43 13.71 20.96
N ASN A 129 -1.24 14.70 20.60
CA ASN A 129 -2.02 15.50 21.55
C ASN A 129 -3.43 15.78 21.03
N PRO A 130 -4.39 14.85 21.19
CA PRO A 130 -5.73 14.97 20.60
C PRO A 130 -6.59 16.10 21.19
N SER A 131 -6.16 16.79 22.24
CA SER A 131 -6.93 17.84 22.93
C SER A 131 -6.79 19.24 22.31
N GLN A 132 -6.86 19.34 20.98
CA GLN A 132 -7.00 20.62 20.25
C GLN A 132 -8.30 20.75 19.44
N THR A 133 -9.26 19.85 19.66
CA THR A 133 -10.63 19.95 19.10
C THR A 133 -11.67 19.73 20.18
#